data_AF-A0A673LG64-F1
#
_entry.id   AF-A0A673LG64-F1
#
_cell.length_a   1.000
_cell.length_b   1.000
_cell.length_c   1.000
_cell.angle_alpha   90.00
_cell.angle_beta   90.00
_cell.angle_gamma   90.00
#
_symmetry.space_group_name_H-M   'P 1'
#
loop_
_entity.id
_entity.type
_entity.pdbx_description
1 polymer ?
#
loop_
_entity_poly.entity_id
_entity_poly.type
_entity_poly.pdbx_seq_one_letter_code
_entity_poly.pdbx_strand_id
1 'polypeptide(L)'
;NFSLEEDHLAHIIELLGMIPVSVALSGKYSYEYFNRKGDLCATIIINYDCFCTGDLRRIAVLRPWGLYEVLVEKYDFLLREASLFSDFLLQMLDFLPERRATAAQCLKHPWLKL
;
A
#
# COMPACT_ATOMS: atom_id res chain seq x y z
N ASN A 1 21.54 4.58 -5.63
CA ASN A 1 20.48 3.97 -6.43
C ASN A 1 19.40 3.54 -5.46
N PHE A 2 18.20 4.10 -5.59
CA PHE A 2 17.02 3.53 -4.94
C PHE A 2 16.81 2.14 -5.54
N SER A 3 16.57 1.11 -4.72
CA SER A 3 16.17 -0.18 -5.28
C SER A 3 14.75 -0.04 -5.82
N LEU A 4 14.51 -0.62 -6.99
CA LEU A 4 13.18 -0.61 -7.64
C LEU A 4 12.14 -1.22 -6.69
N GLU A 5 12.56 -2.22 -5.92
CA GLU A 5 11.76 -2.96 -4.96
C GLU A 5 11.35 -2.13 -3.75
N GLU A 6 12.23 -1.30 -3.20
CA GLU A 6 11.88 -0.38 -2.11
C GLU A 6 10.85 0.67 -2.54
N ASP A 7 11.02 1.24 -3.74
CA ASP A 7 10.08 2.20 -4.32
C ASP A 7 8.70 1.55 -4.60
N HIS A 8 8.71 0.31 -5.08
CA HIS A 8 7.48 -0.47 -5.25
C HIS A 8 6.76 -0.72 -3.92
N LEU A 9 7.49 -1.11 -2.87
CA LEU A 9 6.90 -1.32 -1.53
C LEU A 9 6.37 -0.01 -0.92
N ALA A 10 7.10 1.10 -1.11
CA ALA A 10 6.65 2.43 -0.71
C ALA A 10 5.31 2.80 -1.36
N HIS A 11 5.18 2.66 -2.68
CA HIS A 11 3.92 2.95 -3.38
C HIS A 11 2.75 2.07 -2.91
N ILE A 12 3.01 0.80 -2.61
CA ILE A 12 2.00 -0.10 -2.04
C ILE A 12 1.52 0.42 -0.69
N ILE A 13 2.44 0.83 0.18
CA ILE A 13 2.13 1.34 1.52
C ILE A 13 1.41 2.69 1.46
N GLU A 14 1.79 3.58 0.53
CA GLU A 14 1.11 4.87 0.34
C GLU A 14 -0.35 4.71 -0.07
N LEU A 15 -0.65 3.70 -0.89
CA LEU A 15 -1.98 3.47 -1.43
C LEU A 15 -2.88 2.64 -0.48
N LEU A 16 -2.33 1.58 0.11
CA LEU A 16 -3.08 0.56 0.86
C LEU A 16 -2.86 0.61 2.38
N GLY A 17 -1.91 1.43 2.83
CA GLY A 17 -1.52 1.52 4.23
C GLY A 17 -0.49 0.46 4.64
N MET A 18 -0.29 0.32 5.95
CA MET A 18 0.76 -0.54 6.50
C MET A 18 0.52 -2.02 6.18
N ILE A 19 1.57 -2.69 5.69
CA ILE A 19 1.55 -4.12 5.44
C ILE A 19 1.46 -4.86 6.79
N PRO A 20 0.52 -5.80 6.98
CA PRO A 20 0.44 -6.60 8.21
C PRO A 20 1.76 -7.34 8.47
N VAL A 21 2.20 -7.37 9.73
CA VAL A 21 3.49 -7.98 10.12
C VAL A 21 3.60 -9.45 9.69
N SER A 22 2.48 -10.18 9.72
CA SER A 22 2.40 -11.57 9.25
C SER A 22 2.76 -11.73 7.77
N VAL A 23 2.48 -10.71 6.95
CA VAL A 23 2.84 -10.68 5.52
C VAL A 23 4.26 -10.15 5.36
N ALA A 24 4.55 -9.01 5.98
CA ALA A 24 5.83 -8.31 5.89
C ALA A 24 7.03 -9.21 6.24
N LEU A 25 6.90 -10.08 7.24
CA LEU A 25 7.98 -10.96 7.71
C LEU A 25 7.93 -12.40 7.18
N SER A 26 6.97 -12.72 6.30
CA SER A 26 6.83 -14.09 5.75
C SER A 26 7.73 -14.38 4.56
N GLY A 27 8.27 -13.34 3.92
CA GLY A 27 9.02 -13.45 2.67
C GLY A 27 10.49 -13.82 2.88
N LYS A 28 11.06 -14.52 1.90
CA LYS A 28 12.49 -14.89 1.88
C LYS A 28 13.43 -13.68 2.00
N TYR A 29 13.04 -12.57 1.37
CA TYR A 29 13.81 -11.32 1.32
C TYR A 29 13.31 -10.28 2.34
N SER A 30 12.40 -10.65 3.25
CA SER A 30 11.76 -9.71 4.17
C SER A 30 12.75 -8.92 5.02
N TYR A 31 13.86 -9.52 5.46
CA TYR A 31 14.86 -8.85 6.28
C TYR A 31 15.71 -7.81 5.53
N GLU A 32 15.66 -7.80 4.19
CA GLU A 32 16.29 -6.77 3.38
C GLU A 32 15.44 -5.49 3.36
N TYR A 33 14.12 -5.63 3.52
CA TYR A 33 13.16 -4.53 3.39
C TYR A 33 12.43 -4.17 4.68
N PHE A 34 12.34 -5.04 5.68
CA PHE A 34 11.56 -4.85 6.90
C PHE A 34 12.38 -5.11 8.17
N ASN A 35 12.09 -4.34 9.22
CA ASN A 35 12.68 -4.50 10.54
C ASN A 35 12.01 -5.66 11.29
N ARG A 36 12.52 -6.03 12.47
CA ARG A 36 11.95 -7.13 13.27
C ARG A 36 10.50 -6.90 13.74
N LYS A 37 10.02 -5.66 13.71
CA LYS A 37 8.64 -5.29 14.03
C LYS A 37 7.73 -5.36 12.79
N GLY A 38 8.28 -5.56 11.59
CA GLY A 38 7.55 -5.57 10.33
C GLY A 38 7.42 -4.20 9.66
N ASP A 39 8.09 -3.16 10.18
CA ASP A 39 8.10 -1.84 9.53
C ASP A 39 9.15 -1.82 8.41
N LEU A 40 8.88 -1.13 7.31
CA LEU A 40 9.82 -1.02 6.20
C LEU A 40 11.15 -0.40 6.69
N CYS A 41 12.24 -1.16 6.65
CA CYS A 41 13.60 -0.83 7.11
C CYS A 41 14.26 0.31 6.33
N ALA A 42 13.75 0.63 5.14
CA ALA A 42 14.26 1.76 4.38
C ALA A 42 14.23 3.01 5.27
N THR A 43 15.23 3.88 5.13
CA THR A 43 15.38 5.22 5.72
C THR A 43 14.22 6.19 5.33
N ILE A 44 13.06 5.65 4.99
CA ILE A 44 11.82 6.23 4.48
C ILE A 44 10.70 6.03 5.52
N ILE A 45 11.00 6.14 6.81
CA ILE A 45 9.97 6.24 7.84
C ILE A 45 10.33 7.39 8.77
N ILE A 46 9.82 8.58 8.46
CA ILE A 46 9.31 9.49 9.48
C ILE A 46 8.30 10.46 8.87
N ASN A 47 7.01 10.18 9.12
CA ASN A 47 6.07 11.17 9.64
C ASN A 47 5.18 10.56 10.75
N TYR A 48 5.79 9.69 11.55
CA TYR A 48 5.50 9.41 12.97
C TYR A 48 6.86 9.07 13.58
N ASP A 49 7.31 9.82 14.58
CA ASP A 49 8.68 9.79 15.14
C ASP A 49 9.26 8.36 15.33
N CYS A 50 10.21 7.98 14.47
CA CYS A 50 11.10 6.83 14.71
C CYS A 50 12.52 7.36 14.88
N PHE A 51 12.93 7.47 16.14
CA PHE A 51 14.25 7.93 16.57
C PHE A 51 15.29 6.81 16.38
N CYS A 52 15.96 6.81 15.23
CA CYS A 52 17.21 6.07 15.03
C CYS A 52 18.30 7.07 14.61
N THR A 53 19.31 7.17 15.46
CA THR A 53 20.41 8.14 15.43
C THR A 53 21.40 7.80 14.31
N GLY A 54 21.67 8.72 13.38
CA GLY A 54 22.80 8.60 12.44
C GLY A 54 22.59 9.22 11.05
N ASP A 55 23.02 10.46 10.90
CA ASP A 55 23.51 11.15 9.68
C ASP A 55 22.81 10.93 8.31
N LEU A 56 21.95 11.91 7.98
CA LEU A 56 21.80 12.64 6.70
C LEU A 56 22.00 11.86 5.38
N ARG A 57 20.90 11.68 4.62
CA ARG A 57 20.71 12.22 3.25
C ARG A 57 19.34 11.84 2.63
N ARG A 58 18.53 12.90 2.40
CA ARG A 58 17.52 13.12 1.34
C ARG A 58 16.51 12.00 1.06
N ILE A 59 15.34 12.01 1.72
CA ILE A 59 14.25 11.10 1.37
C ILE A 59 12.89 11.79 1.38
N ALA A 60 12.09 11.44 0.38
CA ALA A 60 10.75 11.89 0.09
C ALA A 60 9.77 11.45 1.19
N VAL A 61 8.90 12.38 1.58
CA VAL A 61 7.82 12.15 2.53
C VAL A 61 6.81 11.20 1.89
N LEU A 62 6.58 10.02 2.49
CA LEU A 62 5.47 9.16 2.08
C LEU A 62 4.18 9.91 2.35
N ARG A 63 3.38 10.13 1.31
CA ARG A 63 2.08 10.78 1.43
C ARG A 63 1.02 9.71 1.27
N PRO A 64 0.44 9.19 2.37
CA PRO A 64 -0.67 8.25 2.24
C PRO A 64 -1.75 8.94 1.42
N TRP A 65 -2.06 8.34 0.26
CA TRP A 65 -3.06 8.82 -0.66
C TRP A 65 -3.89 7.62 -1.07
N GLY A 66 -4.99 7.41 -0.33
CA GLY A 66 -5.84 6.26 -0.50
C GLY A 66 -6.43 6.19 -1.91
N LEU A 67 -6.77 4.97 -2.33
CA LEU A 67 -7.25 4.74 -3.70
C LEU A 67 -8.50 5.58 -4.03
N TYR A 68 -9.40 5.77 -3.06
CA TYR A 68 -10.59 6.60 -3.25
C TYR A 68 -10.22 8.07 -3.50
N GLU A 69 -9.37 8.64 -2.65
CA GLU A 69 -8.92 10.02 -2.75
C GLU A 69 -8.15 10.25 -4.05
N VAL A 70 -7.30 9.31 -4.46
CA VAL A 70 -6.61 9.37 -5.75
C VAL A 70 -7.61 9.41 -6.90
N LEU A 71 -8.64 8.55 -6.90
CA LEU A 71 -9.65 8.54 -7.96
C LEU A 71 -10.43 9.86 -8.04
N VAL A 72 -10.79 10.44 -6.90
CA VAL A 72 -11.55 11.70 -6.85
C VAL A 72 -10.69 12.91 -7.18
N GLU A 73 -9.53 13.06 -6.52
CA GLU A 73 -8.73 14.29 -6.56
C GLU A 73 -7.80 14.37 -7.76
N LYS A 74 -7.27 13.22 -8.21
CA LYS A 74 -6.31 13.17 -9.32
C LYS A 74 -6.97 12.83 -10.65
N TYR A 75 -8.01 12.01 -10.62
CA TYR A 75 -8.68 11.51 -11.83
C TYR A 75 -10.11 12.03 -11.99
N ASP A 76 -10.56 12.94 -11.10
CA ASP A 76 -11.86 13.61 -11.18
C ASP A 76 -13.05 12.65 -11.28
N PHE A 77 -12.97 11.46 -10.66
CA PHE A 77 -14.09 10.53 -10.62
C PHE A 77 -15.25 11.10 -9.81
N LEU A 78 -16.49 10.79 -10.24
CA LEU A 78 -17.67 11.07 -9.42
C LEU A 78 -17.58 10.29 -8.11
N LEU A 79 -17.94 10.93 -7.00
CA LEU A 79 -17.82 10.35 -5.64
C LEU A 79 -18.44 8.94 -5.54
N ARG A 80 -19.59 8.72 -6.20
CA ARG A 80 -20.27 7.42 -6.21
C ARG A 80 -19.51 6.36 -7.01
N GLU A 81 -18.97 6.73 -8.17
CA GLU A 81 -18.21 5.82 -9.02
C GLU A 81 -16.86 5.49 -8.39
N ALA A 82 -16.16 6.49 -7.85
CA ALA A 82 -14.94 6.30 -7.08
C ALA A 82 -15.13 5.35 -5.90
N SER A 83 -16.25 5.49 -5.16
CA SER A 83 -16.55 4.61 -4.03
C SER A 83 -16.76 3.16 -4.47
N LEU A 84 -17.55 2.91 -5.51
CA LEU A 84 -17.79 1.54 -6.00
C LEU A 84 -16.55 0.92 -6.64
N PHE A 85 -15.75 1.72 -7.34
CA PHE A 85 -14.54 1.22 -7.99
C PHE A 85 -13.42 0.95 -6.99
N SER A 86 -13.24 1.82 -6.00
CA SER A 86 -12.28 1.57 -4.92
C SER A 86 -12.67 0.33 -4.10
N ASP A 87 -13.94 0.15 -3.75
CA ASP A 87 -14.42 -1.07 -3.06
C ASP A 87 -14.10 -2.34 -3.87
N PHE A 88 -14.37 -2.31 -5.18
CA PHE A 88 -14.05 -3.42 -6.07
C PHE A 88 -12.54 -3.78 -6.07
N LEU A 89 -11.69 -2.77 -6.23
CA LEU A 89 -10.24 -2.96 -6.34
C LEU A 89 -9.60 -3.34 -5.01
N LEU A 90 -10.03 -2.74 -3.89
CA LEU A 90 -9.47 -3.04 -2.57
C LEU A 90 -9.67 -4.49 -2.17
N GLN A 91 -10.80 -5.11 -2.56
CA GLN A 91 -11.02 -6.55 -2.36
C GLN A 91 -10.01 -7.41 -3.15
N MET A 92 -9.48 -6.92 -4.27
CA MET A 92 -8.45 -7.60 -5.08
C MET A 92 -7.02 -7.29 -4.61
N LEU A 93 -6.84 -6.23 -3.82
CA LEU A 93 -5.54 -5.75 -3.36
C LEU A 93 -5.23 -6.10 -1.89
N ASP A 94 -6.02 -6.99 -1.27
CA ASP A 94 -5.75 -7.45 0.09
C ASP A 94 -4.34 -8.10 0.17
N PHE A 95 -3.61 -7.72 1.22
CA PHE A 95 -2.27 -8.21 1.52
C PHE A 95 -2.24 -9.71 1.78
N LEU A 96 -3.29 -10.25 2.39
CA LEU A 96 -3.44 -11.68 2.67
C LEU A 96 -4.04 -12.37 1.45
N PRO A 97 -3.30 -13.29 0.79
CA PRO A 97 -3.80 -14.01 -0.39
C PRO A 97 -5.13 -14.74 -0.14
N GLU A 98 -5.36 -15.22 1.08
CA GLU A 98 -6.56 -15.97 1.47
C GLU A 98 -7.80 -15.07 1.59
N ARG A 99 -7.60 -13.76 1.78
CA ARG A 99 -8.68 -12.77 1.85
C ARG A 99 -8.97 -12.10 0.52
N ARG A 100 -8.03 -12.20 -0.43
CA ARG A 100 -8.15 -11.60 -1.75
C ARG A 100 -9.34 -12.19 -2.50
N ALA A 101 -10.17 -11.32 -3.06
CA ALA A 101 -11.33 -11.73 -3.83
C ALA A 101 -10.92 -12.61 -5.02
N THR A 102 -11.60 -13.75 -5.15
CA THR A 102 -11.48 -14.63 -6.30
C THR A 102 -12.15 -14.00 -7.52
N ALA A 103 -11.72 -14.39 -8.73
CA ALA A 103 -12.34 -13.94 -9.97
C ALA A 103 -13.88 -14.17 -9.98
N ALA A 104 -14.34 -15.31 -9.46
CA ALA A 104 -15.76 -15.61 -9.37
C ALA A 104 -16.54 -14.69 -8.41
N GLN A 105 -15.89 -14.20 -7.34
CA GLN A 105 -16.47 -13.17 -6.46
C GLN A 105 -16.46 -11.80 -7.15
N CYS A 106 -15.36 -11.43 -7.80
CA CYS A 106 -15.22 -10.18 -8.54
C CYS A 106 -16.31 -10.00 -9.61
N LEU A 107 -16.66 -11.07 -10.34
CA LEU A 107 -17.73 -11.04 -11.36
C LEU A 107 -19.12 -10.68 -10.81
N LYS A 108 -19.34 -10.81 -9.50
CA LYS A 108 -20.61 -10.48 -8.85
C LYS A 108 -20.67 -9.02 -8.39
N HIS A 109 -19.56 -8.30 -8.45
CA HIS A 109 -19.45 -6.96 -7.88
C HIS A 109 -20.37 -5.96 -8.62
N PRO A 110 -21.08 -5.08 -7.90
CA PRO A 110 -21.99 -4.09 -8.51
C PRO A 110 -21.31 -3.18 -9.53
N TRP A 111 -20.02 -2.89 -9.33
CA TRP A 111 -19.25 -2.01 -10.23
C TRP A 111 -19.22 -2.51 -11.69
N LEU A 112 -19.18 -3.82 -11.93
CA LEU A 112 -19.19 -4.39 -13.29
C LEU A 112 -20.54 -4.30 -14.00
N LYS A 113 -21.60 -3.86 -13.29
CA LYS A 113 -22.96 -3.71 -13.81
C LYS A 113 -23.40 -2.25 -13.93
N LEU A 114 -22.49 -1.31 -13.66
CA LEU A 114 -22.72 0.13 -13.85
C LEU A 114 -22.81 0.49 -15.34
#